data_AF-A0A9Q3FBD7-F1
#
_entry.id   AF-A0A9Q3FBD7-F1
#
_cell.length_a   1.000
_cell.length_b   1.000
_cell.length_c   1.000
_cell.angle_alpha   90.00
_cell.angle_beta   90.00
_cell.angle_gamma   90.00
#
_symmetry.space_group_name_H-M   'P 1'
#
loop_
_entity.id
_entity.type
_entity.pdbx_description
1 polymer ?
#
loop_
_entity_poly.entity_id
_entity_poly.type
_entity_poly.pdbx_seq_one_letter_code
_entity_poly.pdbx_strand_id
1 'polypeptide(L)'
;MLGIKINHQESGISLDQQHFIKALVEQYGMNQCKSVNTPLVPHCHLTPATDEEINTFNELKINFRSAIGSINYLSSATRPNLSFAVSALSQYLEKPGILHWRAFLYILKYLNRTQELGLMYQKNKINRIKAHCDADRGNYRLTRRSVTGYLARFGNCVVHWKSRKQPTVSISTAEAEYKALCDLMSELLWLKQWCKKANILKTS
;
A
#
# COMPACT_ATOMS: atom_id res chain seq x y z
N MET A 1 12.49 15.55 4.32
CA MET A 1 11.17 14.88 4.16
C MET A 1 10.25 15.84 3.42
N LEU A 2 10.24 15.85 2.09
CA LEU A 2 9.39 16.76 1.32
C LEU A 2 8.04 16.09 1.03
N GLY A 3 6.94 16.67 1.50
CA GLY A 3 5.59 16.37 0.98
C GLY A 3 4.57 15.82 1.97
N ILE A 4 4.93 15.49 3.22
CA ILE A 4 3.96 15.15 4.28
C ILE A 4 3.59 16.43 5.03
N LYS A 5 2.31 16.77 5.00
CA LYS A 5 1.74 17.85 5.80
C LYS A 5 1.31 17.27 7.14
N ILE A 6 1.77 17.91 8.22
CA ILE A 6 1.45 17.55 9.59
C ILE A 6 0.56 18.65 10.15
N ASN A 7 -0.70 18.34 10.43
CA ASN A 7 -1.61 19.28 11.09
C ASN A 7 -1.81 18.86 12.54
N HIS A 8 -1.50 19.77 13.45
CA HIS A 8 -1.73 19.58 14.88
C HIS A 8 -3.13 20.09 15.23
N GLN A 9 -3.93 19.24 15.85
CA GLN A 9 -5.24 19.55 16.39
C GLN A 9 -5.25 19.23 17.89
N GLU A 10 -6.17 19.80 18.66
CA GLU A 10 -6.26 19.52 20.10
C GLU A 10 -6.47 18.01 20.39
N SER A 11 -7.22 17.35 19.50
CA SER A 11 -7.58 15.93 19.54
C SER A 11 -6.47 14.99 19.06
N GLY A 12 -5.44 15.49 18.35
CA GLY A 12 -4.42 14.64 17.75
C GLY A 12 -3.60 15.29 16.63
N ILE A 13 -2.91 14.45 15.85
CA ILE A 13 -2.08 14.86 14.72
C ILE A 13 -2.62 14.19 13.45
N SER A 14 -2.86 14.94 12.39
CA SER A 14 -3.18 14.38 11.07
C SER A 14 -1.98 14.45 10.14
N LEU A 15 -1.71 13.37 9.41
CA LEU A 15 -0.71 13.31 8.34
C LEU A 15 -1.40 13.15 6.99
N ASP A 16 -1.20 14.11 6.09
CA ASP A 16 -1.74 14.08 4.74
C ASP A 16 -0.67 14.42 3.70
N GLN A 17 -0.93 14.07 2.44
CA GLN A 17 -0.03 14.34 1.30
C GLN A 17 -0.81 14.93 0.12
N GLN A 18 -1.82 15.76 0.41
CA GLN A 18 -2.75 16.25 -0.61
C GLN A 18 -2.03 16.99 -1.75
N HIS A 19 -1.04 17.84 -1.43
CA HIS A 19 -0.26 18.57 -2.43
C HIS A 19 0.53 17.63 -3.35
N PHE A 20 1.13 16.57 -2.78
CA PHE A 20 1.85 15.58 -3.56
C PHE A 20 0.92 14.81 -4.50
N ILE A 21 -0.27 14.43 -4.02
CA ILE A 21 -1.29 13.78 -4.85
C ILE A 21 -1.71 14.69 -6.00
N LYS A 22 -1.98 15.98 -5.75
CA LYS A 22 -2.35 16.94 -6.80
C LYS A 22 -1.27 17.06 -7.87
N ALA A 23 -0.01 17.25 -7.47
CA ALA A 23 1.11 17.32 -8.40
C ALA A 23 1.27 16.02 -9.21
N LEU A 24 1.07 14.86 -8.58
CA LEU A 24 1.14 13.56 -9.24
C LEU A 24 0.02 13.37 -10.26
N VAL A 25 -1.22 13.73 -9.90
CA VAL A 25 -2.38 13.65 -10.79
C VAL A 25 -2.19 14.59 -11.99
N GLU A 26 -1.67 15.79 -11.77
CA GLU A 26 -1.36 16.76 -12.82
C GLU A 26 -0.24 16.29 -13.75
N GLN A 27 0.85 15.76 -13.20
CA GLN A 27 1.99 15.22 -13.95
C GLN A 27 1.57 14.16 -14.98
N TYR A 28 0.55 13.35 -14.67
CA TYR A 28 0.06 12.30 -15.55
C TYR A 28 -1.27 12.66 -16.26
N GLY A 29 -1.70 13.92 -16.21
CA GLY A 29 -2.88 14.41 -16.94
C GLY A 29 -4.21 13.85 -16.41
N MET A 30 -4.30 13.51 -15.14
CA MET A 30 -5.44 12.80 -14.53
C MET A 30 -6.45 13.72 -13.83
N ASN A 31 -6.32 15.05 -13.97
CA ASN A 31 -7.13 16.05 -13.26
C ASN A 31 -8.63 15.93 -13.53
N GLN A 32 -9.01 15.67 -14.78
CA GLN A 32 -10.42 15.58 -15.23
C GLN A 32 -10.92 14.14 -15.35
N CYS A 33 -10.27 13.19 -14.67
CA CYS A 33 -10.65 11.79 -14.79
C CYS A 33 -11.92 11.43 -14.01
N LYS A 34 -12.65 10.44 -14.53
CA LYS A 34 -13.79 9.82 -13.84
C LYS A 34 -13.35 9.23 -12.49
N SER A 35 -14.07 9.60 -11.44
CA SER A 35 -13.85 9.12 -10.07
C SER A 35 -14.14 7.62 -9.93
N VAL A 36 -13.31 6.92 -9.14
CA VAL A 36 -13.49 5.50 -8.81
C VAL A 36 -13.48 5.30 -7.29
N ASN A 37 -14.07 4.20 -6.81
CA ASN A 37 -14.23 3.91 -5.37
C ASN A 37 -13.10 3.05 -4.80
N THR A 38 -12.38 2.31 -5.64
CA THR A 38 -11.37 1.35 -5.20
C THR A 38 -10.01 1.71 -5.78
N PRO A 39 -8.90 1.37 -5.10
CA PRO A 39 -7.55 1.65 -5.60
C PRO A 39 -7.16 0.73 -6.77
N LEU A 40 -7.75 -0.46 -6.87
CA LEU A 40 -7.60 -1.37 -7.99
C LEU A 40 -8.99 -1.88 -8.40
N VAL A 41 -9.15 -2.23 -9.67
CA VAL A 41 -10.38 -2.85 -10.18
C VAL A 41 -10.57 -4.20 -9.48
N PRO A 42 -11.72 -4.46 -8.82
CA PRO A 42 -12.00 -5.76 -8.21
C PRO A 42 -11.88 -6.87 -9.25
N HIS A 43 -11.31 -8.02 -8.87
CA HIS A 43 -11.10 -9.18 -9.75
C HIS A 43 -10.22 -8.91 -10.99
N CYS A 44 -9.52 -7.77 -11.05
CA CYS A 44 -8.53 -7.53 -12.08
C CYS A 44 -7.24 -8.28 -11.73
N HIS A 45 -6.97 -9.34 -12.48
CA HIS A 45 -5.72 -10.08 -12.38
C HIS A 45 -4.69 -9.47 -13.31
N LEU A 46 -3.66 -8.86 -12.75
CA LEU A 46 -2.49 -8.46 -13.51
C LEU A 46 -1.72 -9.73 -13.92
N THR A 47 -1.35 -9.82 -15.18
CA THR A 47 -0.58 -10.92 -15.77
C THR A 47 0.70 -10.36 -16.38
N PRO A 48 1.76 -11.19 -16.53
CA PRO A 48 2.91 -10.78 -17.33
C PRO A 48 2.46 -10.25 -18.69
N ALA A 49 3.03 -9.14 -19.10
CA ALA A 49 2.67 -8.50 -20.35
C ALA A 49 3.17 -9.33 -21.54
N THR A 50 2.40 -9.35 -22.63
CA THR A 50 2.88 -9.88 -23.92
C THR A 50 3.89 -8.93 -24.55
N ASP A 51 4.67 -9.41 -25.52
CA ASP A 51 5.63 -8.56 -26.23
C ASP A 51 4.95 -7.38 -26.95
N GLU A 52 3.73 -7.58 -27.47
CA GLU A 52 2.91 -6.51 -28.06
C GLU A 52 2.51 -5.44 -27.03
N GLU A 53 2.11 -5.85 -25.82
CA GLU A 53 1.74 -4.92 -24.75
C GLU A 53 2.94 -4.15 -24.20
N ILE A 54 4.12 -4.79 -24.19
CA ILE A 54 5.39 -4.16 -23.81
C ILE A 54 5.79 -3.12 -24.88
N ASN A 55 5.72 -3.48 -26.17
CA ASN A 55 6.03 -2.56 -27.26
C ASN A 55 5.12 -1.34 -27.25
N THR A 56 3.81 -1.55 -27.12
CA THR A 56 2.82 -0.47 -26.99
C THR A 56 3.12 0.43 -25.79
N PHE A 57 3.55 -0.14 -24.66
CA PHE A 57 3.94 0.65 -23.50
C PHE A 57 5.23 1.46 -23.73
N ASN A 58 6.23 0.86 -24.38
CA ASN A 58 7.52 1.50 -24.64
C ASN A 58 7.39 2.72 -25.56
N GLU A 59 6.41 2.72 -26.48
CA GLU A 59 6.09 3.89 -27.32
C GLU A 59 5.68 5.12 -26.52
N LEU A 60 5.11 4.95 -25.32
CA LEU A 60 4.74 6.06 -24.43
C LEU A 60 5.97 6.76 -23.83
N LYS A 61 7.15 6.12 -23.86
CA LYS A 61 8.42 6.63 -23.29
C LYS A 61 8.31 7.03 -21.80
N ILE A 62 7.47 6.32 -21.05
CA ILE A 62 7.22 6.58 -19.63
C ILE A 62 8.14 5.73 -18.75
N ASN A 63 8.72 6.35 -17.71
CA ASN A 63 9.44 5.61 -16.68
C ASN A 63 8.48 4.97 -15.67
N PHE A 64 8.12 3.71 -15.90
CA PHE A 64 7.22 2.97 -15.02
C PHE A 64 7.74 2.84 -13.59
N ARG A 65 9.06 2.67 -13.41
CA ARG A 65 9.67 2.51 -12.08
C ARG A 65 9.52 3.78 -11.24
N SER A 66 9.72 4.94 -11.86
CA SER A 66 9.50 6.24 -11.20
C SER A 66 8.02 6.43 -10.83
N ALA A 67 7.11 6.06 -11.74
CA ALA A 67 5.66 6.12 -11.50
C ALA A 67 5.22 5.23 -10.31
N ILE A 68 5.70 3.98 -10.24
CA ILE A 68 5.40 3.12 -9.09
C ILE A 68 6.07 3.63 -7.80
N GLY A 69 7.27 4.19 -7.90
CA GLY A 69 7.97 4.79 -6.76
C GLY A 69 7.18 5.92 -6.09
N SER A 70 6.52 6.78 -6.86
CA SER A 70 5.72 7.90 -6.32
C SER A 70 4.48 7.42 -5.57
N ILE A 71 3.75 6.42 -6.08
CA ILE A 71 2.62 5.83 -5.35
C ILE A 71 3.06 4.94 -4.19
N ASN A 72 4.24 4.32 -4.26
CA ASN A 72 4.80 3.58 -3.15
C ASN A 72 5.13 4.51 -1.97
N TYR A 73 5.64 5.71 -2.25
CA TYR A 73 5.85 6.73 -1.22
C TYR A 73 4.56 7.09 -0.50
N LEU A 74 3.47 7.33 -1.23
CA LEU A 74 2.14 7.55 -0.66
C LEU A 74 1.68 6.36 0.19
N SER A 75 1.82 5.14 -0.36
CA SER A 75 1.42 3.90 0.30
C SER A 75 2.14 3.68 1.63
N SER A 76 3.45 3.93 1.69
CA SER A 76 4.25 3.71 2.90
C SER A 76 4.14 4.83 3.93
N ALA A 77 3.74 6.05 3.53
CA ALA A 77 3.69 7.20 4.42
C ALA A 77 2.28 7.47 5.00
N THR A 78 1.25 7.60 4.15
CA THR A 78 -0.07 8.09 4.59
C THR A 78 -1.27 7.31 4.05
N ARG A 79 -1.09 6.44 3.05
CA ARG A 79 -2.19 5.79 2.33
C ARG A 79 -2.10 4.25 2.40
N PRO A 80 -2.37 3.62 3.56
CA PRO A 80 -2.27 2.16 3.74
C PRO A 80 -3.16 1.34 2.79
N ASN A 81 -4.28 1.92 2.37
CA ASN A 81 -5.22 1.33 1.42
C ASN A 81 -4.61 1.10 0.01
N LEU A 82 -3.49 1.75 -0.33
CA LEU A 82 -2.82 1.54 -1.62
C LEU A 82 -1.87 0.35 -1.61
N SER A 83 -1.49 -0.18 -0.45
CA SER A 83 -0.37 -1.12 -0.33
C SER A 83 -0.53 -2.39 -1.15
N PHE A 84 -1.76 -2.90 -1.24
CA PHE A 84 -2.04 -4.05 -2.12
C PHE A 84 -1.82 -3.71 -3.60
N ALA A 85 -2.39 -2.60 -4.08
CA ALA A 85 -2.29 -2.20 -5.48
C ALA A 85 -0.84 -1.89 -5.89
N VAL A 86 -0.09 -1.21 -5.01
CA VAL A 86 1.35 -0.94 -5.21
C VAL A 86 2.14 -2.24 -5.23
N SER A 87 1.91 -3.16 -4.28
CA SER A 87 2.59 -4.46 -4.26
C SER A 87 2.27 -5.28 -5.51
N ALA A 88 1.05 -5.19 -6.04
CA ALA A 88 0.65 -5.90 -7.25
C ALA A 88 1.42 -5.39 -8.47
N LEU A 89 1.46 -4.07 -8.69
CA LEU A 89 2.15 -3.45 -9.83
C LEU A 89 3.68 -3.55 -9.73
N SER A 90 4.23 -3.53 -8.52
CA SER A 90 5.68 -3.63 -8.30
C SER A 90 6.28 -4.95 -8.81
N GLN A 91 5.46 -5.97 -9.09
CA GLN A 91 5.92 -7.22 -9.69
C GLN A 91 6.34 -7.07 -11.16
N TYR A 92 5.95 -5.98 -11.83
CA TYR A 92 6.15 -5.79 -13.27
C TYR A 92 7.07 -4.61 -13.60
N LEU A 93 7.98 -4.25 -12.69
CA LEU A 93 8.91 -3.14 -12.83
C LEU A 93 10.01 -3.36 -13.90
N GLU A 94 10.28 -4.61 -14.27
CA GLU A 94 11.28 -4.97 -15.29
C GLU A 94 10.68 -5.00 -16.69
N LYS A 95 9.50 -5.61 -16.84
CA LYS A 95 8.77 -5.72 -18.11
C LYS A 95 7.34 -5.20 -17.94
N PRO A 96 7.15 -3.87 -17.83
CA PRO A 96 5.83 -3.27 -17.78
C PRO A 96 5.13 -3.38 -19.13
N GLY A 97 3.80 -3.38 -19.11
CA GLY A 97 2.98 -3.43 -20.32
C GLY A 97 1.80 -2.48 -20.19
N ILE A 98 1.06 -2.31 -21.27
CA ILE A 98 -0.01 -1.30 -21.33
C ILE A 98 -1.12 -1.53 -20.28
N LEU A 99 -1.41 -2.78 -19.90
CA LEU A 99 -2.36 -3.11 -18.83
C LEU A 99 -1.86 -2.63 -17.46
N HIS A 100 -0.57 -2.81 -17.16
CA HIS A 100 0.06 -2.30 -15.94
C HIS A 100 0.00 -0.78 -15.86
N TRP A 101 0.23 -0.11 -16.99
CA TRP A 101 0.09 1.33 -17.09
C TRP A 101 -1.35 1.81 -16.85
N ARG A 102 -2.34 1.15 -17.46
CA ARG A 102 -3.76 1.45 -17.24
C ARG A 102 -4.16 1.26 -15.77
N ALA A 103 -3.65 0.23 -15.11
CA ALA A 103 -3.87 0.00 -13.68
C ALA A 103 -3.22 1.09 -12.81
N PHE A 104 -2.02 1.55 -13.16
CA PHE A 104 -1.41 2.73 -12.51
C PHE A 104 -2.30 3.98 -12.66
N LEU A 105 -2.77 4.28 -13.87
CA LEU A 105 -3.70 5.39 -14.09
C LEU A 105 -5.00 5.20 -13.30
N TYR A 106 -5.51 3.97 -13.17
CA TYR A 106 -6.68 3.69 -12.33
C TYR A 106 -6.45 4.09 -10.85
N ILE A 107 -5.26 3.82 -10.29
CA ILE A 107 -4.89 4.28 -8.95
C ILE A 107 -4.92 5.81 -8.88
N LEU A 108 -4.43 6.52 -9.90
CA LEU A 108 -4.48 7.98 -9.92
C LEU A 108 -5.91 8.52 -9.95
N LYS A 109 -6.87 7.84 -10.63
CA LYS A 109 -8.30 8.19 -10.57
C LYS A 109 -8.85 8.10 -9.15
N TYR A 110 -8.46 7.03 -8.44
CA TYR A 110 -8.86 6.83 -7.05
C TYR A 110 -8.26 7.92 -6.14
N LEU A 111 -6.97 8.24 -6.33
CA LEU A 111 -6.29 9.28 -5.58
C LEU A 111 -6.85 10.67 -5.85
N ASN A 112 -7.23 10.96 -7.10
CA ASN A 112 -7.85 12.24 -7.47
C ASN A 112 -9.17 12.48 -6.71
N ARG A 113 -9.93 11.42 -6.42
CA ARG A 113 -11.14 11.51 -5.59
C ARG A 113 -10.81 11.61 -4.09
N THR A 114 -9.75 10.96 -3.64
CA THR A 114 -9.44 10.74 -2.22
C THR A 114 -8.24 11.54 -1.71
N GLN A 115 -8.00 12.71 -2.30
CA GLN A 115 -6.80 13.53 -2.03
C GLN A 115 -6.70 13.99 -0.56
N GLU A 116 -7.84 14.12 0.10
CA GLU A 116 -7.95 14.61 1.49
C GLU A 116 -7.80 13.50 2.53
N LEU A 117 -7.79 12.22 2.10
CA LEU A 117 -7.62 11.12 3.03
C LEU A 117 -6.17 11.01 3.48
N GLY A 118 -5.98 10.94 4.79
CA GLY A 118 -4.69 10.75 5.44
C GLY A 118 -4.78 9.88 6.69
N LEU A 119 -3.74 9.92 7.52
CA LEU A 119 -3.72 9.24 8.81
C LEU A 119 -4.06 10.23 9.92
N MET A 120 -4.83 9.77 10.91
CA MET A 120 -5.15 10.55 12.10
C MET A 120 -4.64 9.82 13.34
N TYR A 121 -3.76 10.49 14.07
CA TYR A 121 -3.18 10.04 15.33
C TYR A 121 -3.84 10.79 16.48
N GLN A 122 -4.91 10.21 17.03
CA GLN A 122 -5.62 10.80 18.16
C GLN A 122 -4.91 10.47 19.47
N LYS A 123 -5.00 11.38 20.45
CA LYS A 123 -4.60 11.07 21.83
C LYS A 123 -5.45 9.92 22.34
N ASN A 124 -4.82 8.84 22.75
CA ASN A 124 -5.53 7.65 23.20
C ASN A 124 -5.12 7.28 24.62
N LYS A 125 -6.10 6.84 25.42
CA LYS A 125 -5.85 6.26 26.75
C LYS A 125 -5.39 4.80 26.66
N ILE A 126 -5.59 4.16 25.50
CA ILE A 126 -5.26 2.75 25.25
C ILE A 126 -3.80 2.64 24.80
N ASN A 127 -2.92 2.22 25.71
CA ASN A 127 -1.51 1.92 25.43
C ASN A 127 -1.31 0.44 25.07
N ARG A 128 -1.98 -0.02 24.02
CA ARG A 128 -1.85 -1.41 23.53
C ARG A 128 -1.70 -1.43 22.01
N ILE A 129 -0.82 -2.33 21.56
CA ILE A 129 -0.68 -2.64 20.14
C ILE A 129 -1.69 -3.74 19.81
N LYS A 130 -2.53 -3.50 18.79
CA LYS A 130 -3.42 -4.50 18.19
C LYS A 130 -3.03 -4.67 16.73
N ALA A 131 -3.05 -5.88 16.23
CA ALA A 131 -2.74 -6.13 14.83
C ALA A 131 -3.65 -7.18 14.24
N HIS A 132 -3.85 -7.05 12.93
CA HIS A 132 -4.66 -7.94 12.11
C HIS A 132 -3.81 -8.38 10.94
N CYS A 133 -3.84 -9.67 10.62
CA CYS A 133 -3.28 -10.23 9.40
C CYS A 133 -4.38 -10.93 8.62
N ASP A 134 -4.22 -10.95 7.31
CA ASP A 134 -5.04 -11.68 6.38
C ASP A 134 -4.13 -12.27 5.29
N ALA A 135 -4.53 -13.41 4.72
CA ALA A 135 -3.79 -14.06 3.66
C ALA A 135 -4.73 -14.53 2.57
N ASP A 136 -4.61 -13.95 1.38
CA ASP A 136 -5.45 -14.31 0.25
C ASP A 136 -4.77 -15.39 -0.60
N ARG A 137 -5.38 -16.57 -0.66
CA ARG A 137 -4.98 -17.71 -1.48
C ARG A 137 -5.89 -17.78 -2.72
N GLY A 138 -5.36 -17.43 -3.88
CA GLY A 138 -6.03 -17.69 -5.17
C GLY A 138 -6.08 -16.53 -6.14
N ASN A 139 -5.79 -15.30 -5.68
CA ASN A 139 -5.79 -14.14 -6.56
C ASN A 139 -4.64 -14.08 -7.58
N TYR A 140 -3.64 -14.97 -7.47
CA TYR A 140 -2.51 -15.02 -8.38
C TYR A 140 -2.39 -16.40 -9.05
N ARG A 141 -3.17 -16.60 -10.12
CA ARG A 141 -3.25 -17.88 -10.87
C ARG A 141 -1.91 -18.34 -11.44
N LEU A 142 -1.00 -17.42 -11.73
CA LEU A 142 0.25 -17.71 -12.43
C LEU A 142 1.30 -18.38 -11.53
N THR A 143 1.53 -17.86 -10.32
CA THR A 143 2.52 -18.46 -9.37
C THR A 143 1.87 -19.26 -8.25
N ARG A 144 0.54 -19.25 -8.11
CA ARG A 144 -0.21 -19.87 -6.99
C ARG A 144 0.25 -19.44 -5.59
N ARG A 145 0.96 -18.31 -5.49
CA ARG A 145 1.47 -17.77 -4.21
C ARG A 145 0.43 -16.84 -3.62
N SER A 146 0.17 -16.99 -2.32
CA SER A 146 -0.76 -16.12 -1.60
C SER A 146 -0.19 -14.73 -1.38
N VAL A 147 -1.06 -13.77 -1.07
CA VAL A 147 -0.66 -12.42 -0.66
C VAL A 147 -0.93 -12.26 0.83
N THR A 148 0.12 -11.93 1.59
CA THR A 148 0.03 -11.55 2.99
C THR A 148 -0.31 -10.06 3.07
N GLY A 149 -1.33 -9.72 3.85
CA GLY A 149 -1.63 -8.35 4.27
C GLY A 149 -1.67 -8.27 5.79
N TYR A 150 -1.13 -7.21 6.37
CA TYR A 150 -1.31 -6.94 7.79
C TYR A 150 -1.34 -5.44 8.12
N LEU A 151 -1.95 -5.14 9.25
CA LEU A 151 -2.13 -3.79 9.80
C LEU A 151 -1.95 -3.85 11.32
N ALA A 152 -1.04 -3.05 11.85
CA ALA A 152 -0.86 -2.84 13.29
C ALA A 152 -1.29 -1.42 13.69
N ARG A 153 -1.97 -1.35 14.83
CA ARG A 153 -2.51 -0.14 15.43
C ARG A 153 -1.99 0.01 16.86
N PHE A 154 -1.62 1.22 17.23
CA PHE A 154 -1.38 1.61 18.62
C PHE A 154 -2.61 2.38 19.10
N GLY A 155 -3.38 1.79 20.01
CA GLY A 155 -4.73 2.26 20.32
C GLY A 155 -5.61 2.27 19.06
N ASN A 156 -6.09 3.45 18.67
CA ASN A 156 -6.92 3.64 17.47
C ASN A 156 -6.09 4.10 16.26
N CYS A 157 -4.79 4.30 16.41
CA CYS A 157 -3.95 4.91 15.38
C CYS A 157 -3.19 3.82 14.61
N VAL A 158 -3.25 3.85 13.29
CA VAL A 158 -2.47 2.93 12.45
C VAL A 158 -1.00 3.33 12.51
N VAL A 159 -0.13 2.39 12.85
CA VAL A 159 1.32 2.64 13.00
C VAL A 159 2.17 1.83 12.04
N HIS A 160 1.66 0.71 11.54
CA HIS A 160 2.40 -0.13 10.61
C HIS A 160 1.45 -0.95 9.74
N TRP A 161 1.82 -1.17 8.50
CA TRP A 161 1.05 -1.97 7.55
C TRP A 161 1.95 -2.46 6.42
N LYS A 162 1.52 -3.54 5.78
CA LYS A 162 2.20 -4.08 4.61
C LYS A 162 1.25 -4.97 3.82
N SER A 163 1.48 -5.03 2.52
CA SER A 163 0.94 -6.05 1.65
C SER A 163 2.08 -6.59 0.79
N ARG A 164 2.21 -7.92 0.70
CA ARG A 164 3.32 -8.58 0.03
C ARG A 164 2.91 -9.96 -0.48
N LYS A 165 3.38 -10.34 -1.66
CA LYS A 165 3.31 -11.73 -2.14
C LYS A 165 4.22 -12.64 -1.32
N GLN A 166 3.69 -13.76 -0.84
CA GLN A 166 4.45 -14.76 -0.10
C GLN A 166 5.61 -15.32 -0.94
N PRO A 167 6.78 -15.61 -0.34
CA PRO A 167 7.93 -16.11 -1.07
C PRO A 167 7.73 -17.54 -1.58
N THR A 168 6.99 -18.37 -0.83
CA THR A 168 6.70 -19.76 -1.16
C THR A 168 5.22 -19.97 -1.47
N VAL A 169 4.92 -21.01 -2.24
CA VAL A 169 3.54 -21.46 -2.45
C VAL A 169 3.05 -22.13 -1.18
N SER A 170 1.84 -21.79 -0.74
CA SER A 170 1.19 -22.43 0.40
C SER A 170 0.34 -23.59 -0.09
N ILE A 171 0.31 -24.69 0.64
CA ILE A 171 -0.40 -25.93 0.29
C ILE A 171 -1.87 -25.82 0.73
N SER A 172 -2.18 -25.08 1.80
CA SER A 172 -3.54 -24.76 2.26
C SER A 172 -3.77 -23.25 2.49
N THR A 173 -5.02 -22.83 2.72
CA THR A 173 -5.35 -21.48 3.20
C THR A 173 -4.79 -21.25 4.60
N ALA A 174 -4.95 -22.24 5.49
CA ALA A 174 -4.41 -22.21 6.85
C ALA A 174 -2.89 -22.01 6.89
N GLU A 175 -2.12 -22.65 5.99
CA GLU A 175 -0.68 -22.42 5.90
C GLU A 175 -0.36 -20.98 5.46
N ALA A 176 -1.13 -20.43 4.51
CA ALA A 176 -0.95 -19.06 4.08
C ALA A 176 -1.25 -18.07 5.21
N GLU A 177 -2.31 -18.30 5.98
CA GLU A 177 -2.65 -17.50 7.18
C GLU A 177 -1.57 -17.62 8.25
N TYR A 178 -1.05 -18.82 8.49
CA TYR A 178 0.02 -19.03 9.46
C TYR A 178 1.29 -18.30 9.07
N LYS A 179 1.69 -18.34 7.79
CA LYS A 179 2.82 -17.54 7.27
C LYS A 179 2.60 -16.04 7.48
N ALA A 180 1.41 -15.54 7.17
CA ALA A 180 1.05 -14.15 7.40
C ALA A 180 1.14 -13.75 8.88
N LEU A 181 0.72 -14.65 9.78
CA LEU A 181 0.82 -14.45 11.22
C LEU A 181 2.28 -14.44 11.70
N CYS A 182 3.13 -15.34 11.22
CA CYS A 182 4.56 -15.36 11.54
C CYS A 182 5.27 -14.07 11.10
N ASP A 183 4.98 -13.60 9.87
CA ASP A 183 5.51 -12.34 9.35
C ASP A 183 5.06 -11.17 10.24
N LEU A 184 3.78 -11.09 10.58
CA LEU A 184 3.24 -10.05 11.46
C LEU A 184 3.87 -10.09 12.85
N MET A 185 4.03 -11.27 13.46
CA MET A 185 4.62 -11.42 14.80
C MET A 185 6.06 -10.89 14.85
N SER A 186 6.84 -11.14 13.81
CA SER A 186 8.21 -10.64 13.72
C SER A 186 8.24 -9.10 13.73
N GLU A 187 7.35 -8.47 12.98
CA GLU A 187 7.21 -7.00 12.92
C GLU A 187 6.68 -6.42 14.25
N LEU A 188 5.78 -7.13 14.93
CA LEU A 188 5.27 -6.74 16.24
C LEU A 188 6.33 -6.84 17.34
N LEU A 189 7.18 -7.85 17.30
CA LEU A 189 8.31 -7.95 18.22
C LEU A 189 9.26 -6.77 18.03
N TRP A 190 9.57 -6.41 16.78
CA TRP A 190 10.36 -5.23 16.47
C TRP A 190 9.68 -3.94 16.97
N LEU A 191 8.39 -3.74 16.68
CA LEU A 191 7.63 -2.58 17.15
C LEU A 191 7.61 -2.49 18.68
N LYS A 192 7.43 -3.60 19.38
CA LYS A 192 7.44 -3.65 20.85
C LYS A 192 8.81 -3.25 21.40
N GLN A 193 9.90 -3.75 20.81
CA GLN A 193 11.25 -3.37 21.20
C GLN A 193 11.52 -1.89 20.96
N TRP A 194 11.07 -1.36 19.81
CA TRP A 194 11.19 0.06 19.49
C TRP A 194 10.40 0.93 20.48
N CYS A 195 9.14 0.58 20.77
CA CYS A 195 8.31 1.30 21.74
C CYS A 195 8.89 1.28 23.17
N LYS A 196 9.57 0.19 23.57
CA LYS A 196 10.31 0.13 24.83
C LYS A 196 11.48 1.10 24.84
N LYS A 197 12.30 1.12 23.77
CA LYS A 197 13.44 2.06 23.64
C LYS A 197 12.99 3.52 23.61
N ALA A 198 11.83 3.80 23.02
CA ALA A 198 11.25 5.14 22.94
C ALA A 198 10.47 5.55 24.21
N ASN A 199 10.45 4.73 25.27
CA ASN A 199 9.69 4.95 26.51
C ASN A 199 8.18 5.18 26.31
N ILE A 200 7.61 4.63 25.22
CA ILE A 200 6.17 4.77 24.89
C ILE A 200 5.34 3.72 25.64
N LEU A 201 5.89 2.51 25.81
CA LEU A 201 5.27 1.45 26.61
C LEU A 201 5.93 1.43 27.99
N LYS A 202 5.15 1.73 29.04
CA LYS A 202 5.60 1.46 30.41
C LYS A 202 5.84 -0.04 30.55
N THR A 203 7.07 -0.43 30.84
CA THR A 203 7.41 -1.78 31.28
C THR A 203 6.67 -2.05 32.58
N SER A 204 5.62 -2.86 32.50
CA SER A 204 5.14 -3.66 33.63
C SER A 204 6.20 -4.70 33.99
#